data_AF-A0A965NCD6-F1
#
_entry.id   AF-A0A965NCD6-F1
#
_cell.length_a   1.000
_cell.length_b   1.000
_cell.length_c   1.000
_cell.angle_alpha   90.00
_cell.angle_beta   90.00
_cell.angle_gamma   90.00
#
_symmetry.space_group_name_H-M   'P 1'
#
loop_
_entity.id
_entity.type
_entity.pdbx_description
1 polymer ?
#
loop_
_entity_poly.entity_id
_entity_poly.type
_entity_poly.pdbx_seq_one_letter_code
_entity_poly.pdbx_strand_id
1 'polypeptide(L)'
;MRAGIGEDAYLVGCGSPLLSAVGLVDAMRVSEDVAPFYEPRVFFPGFEENTVAGRNAIEPSVLRAPLHRRWFTLDPDCVLLRPTDTELTRNEQVVIRDAALAASGFIALSDDLSLYNADTWAEAAQLFADAERHDGTRSIVDPFATPVEVLTGAGSILVNWTAPTVERR
;
A
#
# COMPACT_ATOMS: atom_id res chain seq x y z
N MET A 1 -23.82 5.61 -8.25
CA MET A 1 -22.54 5.42 -8.97
C MET A 1 -22.50 4.08 -9.68
N ARG A 2 -22.51 2.93 -8.97
CA ARG A 2 -22.34 1.60 -9.60
C ARG A 2 -23.24 1.33 -10.80
N ALA A 3 -24.55 1.60 -10.70
CA ALA A 3 -25.51 1.41 -11.81
C ALA A 3 -25.30 2.37 -13.00
N GLY A 4 -24.52 3.44 -12.85
CA GLY A 4 -24.36 4.50 -13.86
C GLY A 4 -23.00 4.54 -14.57
N ILE A 5 -22.02 3.75 -14.13
CA ILE A 5 -20.66 3.75 -14.72
C ILE A 5 -20.44 2.62 -15.73
N GLY A 6 -21.45 1.78 -15.98
CA GLY A 6 -21.35 0.60 -16.83
C GLY A 6 -20.89 -0.65 -16.09
N GLU A 7 -21.20 -1.81 -16.65
CA GLU A 7 -20.90 -3.12 -16.05
C GLU A 7 -19.41 -3.46 -16.14
N ASP A 8 -18.73 -3.03 -17.20
CA ASP A 8 -17.30 -3.31 -17.43
C ASP A 8 -16.34 -2.36 -16.69
N ALA A 9 -16.86 -1.33 -16.02
CA ALA A 9 -16.03 -0.32 -15.36
C ALA A 9 -15.53 -0.83 -14.00
N TYR A 10 -14.22 -0.68 -13.75
CA TYR A 10 -13.61 -0.95 -12.46
C TYR A 10 -13.72 0.26 -11.53
N LEU A 11 -14.40 0.12 -10.40
CA LEU A 11 -14.65 1.19 -9.43
C LEU A 11 -13.70 1.06 -8.24
N VAL A 12 -12.81 2.05 -8.10
CA VAL A 12 -11.94 2.22 -6.94
C VAL A 12 -12.57 3.24 -5.99
N GLY A 13 -12.92 2.81 -4.79
CA GLY A 13 -13.37 3.71 -3.72
C GLY A 13 -12.19 4.34 -2.97
N CYS A 14 -12.37 5.57 -2.50
CA CYS A 14 -11.40 6.30 -1.67
C CYS A 14 -12.15 7.22 -0.70
N GLY A 15 -11.66 7.36 0.54
CA GLY A 15 -12.29 8.21 1.56
C GLY A 15 -13.72 7.79 1.94
N SER A 16 -14.06 6.51 1.74
CA SER A 16 -15.41 5.97 1.96
C SER A 16 -15.48 5.17 3.25
N PRO A 17 -16.61 5.18 3.98
CA PRO A 17 -16.88 4.20 5.03
C PRO A 17 -16.76 2.77 4.48
N LEU A 18 -15.87 1.96 5.06
CA LEU A 18 -15.47 0.65 4.50
C LEU A 18 -16.65 -0.32 4.35
N LEU A 19 -17.42 -0.51 5.42
CA LEU A 19 -18.52 -1.48 5.42
C LEU A 19 -19.63 -1.10 4.42
N SER A 20 -19.88 0.20 4.26
CA SER A 20 -20.89 0.70 3.32
C SER A 20 -20.51 0.48 1.86
N ALA A 21 -19.23 0.24 1.56
CA ALA A 21 -18.74 0.01 0.20
C ALA A 21 -18.70 -1.47 -0.21
N VAL A 22 -18.88 -2.39 0.73
CA VAL A 22 -18.85 -3.84 0.45
C VAL A 22 -19.95 -4.20 -0.56
N GLY A 23 -19.56 -4.87 -1.65
CA GLY A 23 -20.46 -5.22 -2.75
C GLY A 23 -20.81 -4.07 -3.70
N LEU A 24 -20.27 -2.88 -3.49
CA LEU A 24 -20.46 -1.72 -4.38
C LEU A 24 -19.21 -1.40 -5.22
N VAL A 25 -18.01 -1.54 -4.64
CA VAL A 25 -16.73 -1.20 -5.29
C VAL A 25 -15.95 -2.45 -5.64
N ASP A 26 -15.07 -2.34 -6.62
CA ASP A 26 -14.15 -3.42 -7.01
C ASP A 26 -12.86 -3.37 -6.20
N ALA A 27 -12.36 -2.15 -5.94
CA ALA A 27 -11.27 -1.89 -4.99
C ALA A 27 -11.63 -0.76 -4.01
N MET A 28 -10.96 -0.71 -2.86
CA MET A 28 -11.12 0.34 -1.87
C MET A 28 -9.79 0.72 -1.24
N ARG A 29 -9.47 2.02 -1.24
CA ARG A 29 -8.41 2.57 -0.40
C ARG A 29 -8.79 2.40 1.05
N VAL A 30 -7.92 1.80 1.84
CA VAL A 30 -8.17 1.51 3.26
C VAL A 30 -7.24 2.27 4.18
N SER A 31 -6.56 3.29 3.70
CA SER A 31 -5.48 3.96 4.42
C SER A 31 -5.45 5.44 4.07
N GLU A 32 -4.64 6.16 4.81
CA GLU A 32 -4.19 7.51 4.52
C GLU A 32 -3.36 7.52 3.23
N ASP A 33 -3.16 8.72 2.67
CA ASP A 33 -2.38 8.87 1.45
C ASP A 33 -0.89 8.66 1.71
N VAL A 34 -0.23 7.91 0.83
CA VAL A 34 1.23 7.84 0.72
C VAL A 34 1.76 9.22 0.33
N ALA A 35 2.98 9.51 0.79
CA ALA A 35 3.64 10.78 0.54
C ALA A 35 5.08 10.56 0.07
N PRO A 36 5.73 11.57 -0.55
CA PRO A 36 7.16 11.56 -0.82
C PRO A 36 8.03 11.68 0.44
N PHE A 37 7.50 11.34 1.61
CA PHE A 37 8.14 11.34 2.91
C PHE A 37 7.45 10.30 3.81
N TYR A 38 8.20 9.72 4.73
CA TYR A 38 7.70 8.59 5.51
C TYR A 38 6.89 8.98 6.74
N GLU A 39 7.40 9.90 7.56
CA GLU A 39 6.74 10.35 8.78
C GLU A 39 5.77 11.52 8.54
N PRO A 40 4.67 11.61 9.29
CA PRO A 40 3.75 12.73 9.21
C PRO A 40 4.43 14.06 9.54
N ARG A 41 4.03 15.12 8.83
CA ARG A 41 4.57 16.48 9.01
C ARG A 41 3.56 17.47 9.58
N VAL A 42 2.29 17.15 9.42
CA VAL A 42 1.19 17.97 9.91
C VAL A 42 0.66 17.33 11.17
N PHE A 43 0.72 18.07 12.27
CA PHE A 43 0.32 17.58 13.57
C PHE A 43 -0.96 18.29 13.99
N PHE A 44 -2.07 17.56 13.91
CA PHE A 44 -3.31 17.94 14.56
C PHE A 44 -3.44 17.08 15.80
N PRO A 45 -3.51 17.65 17.02
CA PRO A 45 -3.60 16.88 18.24
C PRO A 45 -4.74 15.84 18.18
N GLY A 46 -4.38 14.56 18.28
CA GLY A 46 -5.32 13.43 18.20
C GLY A 46 -5.69 12.95 16.80
N PHE A 47 -5.00 13.42 15.74
CA PHE A 47 -5.21 13.00 14.36
C PHE A 47 -3.91 12.74 13.60
N GLU A 48 -2.78 12.60 14.28
CA GLU A 48 -1.46 12.50 13.66
C GLU A 48 -1.37 11.28 12.73
N GLU A 49 -1.97 10.16 13.15
CA GLU A 49 -2.09 8.91 12.42
C GLU A 49 -3.00 8.98 11.19
N ASN A 50 -3.85 10.02 11.10
CA ASN A 50 -4.79 10.22 9.99
C ASN A 50 -4.27 11.23 8.96
N THR A 51 -2.99 11.63 9.04
CA THR A 51 -2.38 12.58 8.11
C THR A 51 -1.61 11.89 6.98
N VAL A 52 -1.43 12.60 5.87
CA VAL A 52 -0.68 12.13 4.69
C VAL A 52 0.75 11.79 5.09
N ALA A 53 1.16 10.53 4.92
CA ALA A 53 2.49 10.01 5.25
C ALA A 53 2.63 8.54 4.81
N GLY A 54 3.83 8.14 4.38
CA GLY A 54 4.11 6.74 4.05
C GLY A 54 3.82 5.78 5.22
N ARG A 55 4.21 6.15 6.45
CA ARG A 55 3.93 5.35 7.65
C ARG A 55 2.45 5.14 7.90
N ASN A 56 1.70 6.24 7.86
CA ASN A 56 0.26 6.25 8.11
C ASN A 56 -0.49 5.50 7.02
N ALA A 57 -0.01 5.51 5.78
CA ALA A 57 -0.59 4.69 4.74
C ALA A 57 -0.37 3.18 5.01
N ILE A 58 0.87 2.78 5.30
CA ILE A 58 1.28 1.36 5.38
C ILE A 58 0.61 0.60 6.52
N GLU A 59 0.63 1.17 7.74
CA GLU A 59 0.14 0.49 8.95
C GLU A 59 -1.29 -0.04 8.78
N PRO A 60 -2.30 0.80 8.46
CA PRO A 60 -3.65 0.32 8.23
C PRO A 60 -3.78 -0.55 6.98
N SER A 61 -3.01 -0.33 5.91
CA SER A 61 -3.04 -1.22 4.74
C SER A 61 -2.65 -2.65 5.10
N VAL A 62 -1.58 -2.83 5.89
CA VAL A 62 -1.13 -4.15 6.33
C VAL A 62 -2.11 -4.75 7.33
N LEU A 63 -2.54 -4.00 8.34
CA LEU A 63 -3.47 -4.51 9.36
C LEU A 63 -4.86 -4.84 8.79
N ARG A 64 -5.25 -4.22 7.68
CA ARG A 64 -6.51 -4.50 6.97
C ARG A 64 -6.35 -5.56 5.87
N ALA A 65 -5.14 -6.06 5.58
CA ALA A 65 -4.88 -7.08 4.57
C ALA A 65 -5.91 -8.23 4.53
N PRO A 66 -6.39 -8.80 5.66
CA PRO A 66 -7.38 -9.87 5.64
C PRO A 66 -8.71 -9.56 4.95
N LEU A 67 -9.04 -8.29 4.69
CA LEU A 67 -10.22 -7.88 3.93
C LEU A 67 -10.08 -8.15 2.42
N HIS A 68 -8.85 -8.33 1.92
CA HIS A 68 -8.53 -8.48 0.51
C HIS A 68 -9.19 -9.74 -0.07
N ARG A 69 -9.89 -9.58 -1.20
CA ARG A 69 -10.68 -10.63 -1.88
C ARG A 69 -11.81 -11.23 -1.04
N ARG A 70 -12.11 -10.64 0.12
CA ARG A 70 -13.30 -10.95 0.93
C ARG A 70 -14.34 -9.86 0.82
N TRP A 71 -13.91 -8.60 0.89
CA TRP A 71 -14.78 -7.42 0.78
C TRP A 71 -14.66 -6.74 -0.57
N PHE A 72 -13.41 -6.56 -1.03
CA PHE A 72 -13.00 -5.90 -2.27
C PHE A 72 -11.51 -6.20 -2.52
N THR A 73 -10.97 -5.76 -3.65
CA THR A 73 -9.52 -5.58 -3.78
C THR A 73 -9.08 -4.44 -2.87
N LEU A 74 -7.98 -4.66 -2.17
CA LEU A 74 -7.48 -3.69 -1.20
C LEU A 74 -6.53 -2.74 -1.95
N ASP A 75 -6.77 -1.44 -1.87
CA ASP A 75 -5.86 -0.45 -2.43
C ASP A 75 -5.00 0.12 -1.27
N PRO A 76 -3.69 -0.18 -1.23
CA PRO A 76 -2.76 0.34 -0.23
C PRO A 76 -2.21 1.74 -0.59
N ASP A 77 -2.81 2.40 -1.58
CA ASP A 77 -2.30 3.58 -2.27
C ASP A 77 -1.06 3.30 -3.14
N CYS A 78 -0.54 4.34 -3.77
CA CYS A 78 0.49 4.25 -4.79
C CYS A 78 1.86 3.88 -4.21
N VAL A 79 2.62 3.09 -4.97
CA VAL A 79 4.04 2.84 -4.73
C VAL A 79 4.87 3.91 -5.44
N LEU A 80 5.86 4.46 -4.73
CA LEU A 80 6.80 5.46 -5.24
C LEU A 80 8.20 4.84 -5.35
N LEU A 81 8.69 4.65 -6.58
CA LEU A 81 9.98 4.05 -6.91
C LEU A 81 10.99 5.06 -7.48
N ARG A 82 10.55 6.28 -7.83
CA ARG A 82 11.44 7.29 -8.41
C ARG A 82 12.69 7.52 -7.53
N PRO A 83 13.87 7.67 -8.14
CA PRO A 83 15.12 7.81 -7.40
C PRO A 83 15.35 9.25 -6.88
N THR A 84 14.66 10.24 -7.45
CA THR A 84 14.81 11.67 -7.14
C THR A 84 13.44 12.31 -6.92
N ASP A 85 13.41 13.58 -6.51
CA ASP A 85 12.18 14.33 -6.18
C ASP A 85 11.32 13.63 -5.12
N THR A 86 11.98 12.99 -4.17
CA THR A 86 11.40 12.31 -3.03
C THR A 86 12.34 12.46 -1.83
N GLU A 87 11.76 12.54 -0.64
CA GLU A 87 12.50 12.53 0.63
C GLU A 87 12.48 11.14 1.28
N LEU A 88 11.85 10.16 0.61
CA LEU A 88 11.93 8.75 1.00
C LEU A 88 13.35 8.23 0.77
N THR A 89 13.93 7.67 1.82
CA THR A 89 15.10 6.81 1.71
C THR A 89 14.76 5.55 0.93
N ARG A 90 15.81 4.88 0.43
CA ARG A 90 15.62 3.63 -0.30
C ARG A 90 14.89 2.56 0.52
N ASN A 91 15.18 2.48 1.81
CA ASN A 91 14.54 1.51 2.69
C ASN A 91 13.07 1.85 2.95
N GLU A 92 12.73 3.13 3.09
CA GLU A 92 11.33 3.56 3.21
C GLU A 92 10.53 3.22 1.93
N GLN A 93 11.11 3.39 0.74
CA GLN A 93 10.49 2.94 -0.51
C GLN A 93 10.25 1.43 -0.54
N VAL A 94 11.24 0.64 -0.11
CA VAL A 94 11.13 -0.82 -0.02
C VAL A 94 10.02 -1.23 0.96
N VAL A 95 9.93 -0.57 2.12
CA VAL A 95 8.87 -0.86 3.10
C VAL A 95 7.48 -0.51 2.54
N ILE A 96 7.32 0.62 1.83
CA ILE A 96 6.06 0.97 1.13
C ILE A 96 5.70 -0.10 0.09
N ARG A 97 6.67 -0.49 -0.74
CA ARG A 97 6.48 -1.50 -1.78
C ARG A 97 6.06 -2.86 -1.20
N ASP A 98 6.78 -3.33 -0.19
CA ASP A 98 6.53 -4.63 0.43
C ASP A 98 5.20 -4.63 1.19
N ALA A 99 4.82 -3.50 1.80
CA ALA A 99 3.51 -3.30 2.38
C ALA A 99 2.38 -3.39 1.35
N ALA A 100 2.55 -2.80 0.16
CA ALA A 100 1.56 -2.89 -0.91
C ALA A 100 1.36 -4.33 -1.39
N LEU A 101 2.45 -5.10 -1.53
CA LEU A 101 2.41 -6.53 -1.86
C LEU A 101 1.73 -7.35 -0.75
N ALA A 102 2.08 -7.09 0.51
CA ALA A 102 1.50 -7.75 1.68
C ALA A 102 0.00 -7.48 1.78
N ALA A 103 -0.44 -6.23 1.61
CA ALA A 103 -1.84 -5.83 1.73
C ALA A 103 -2.74 -6.48 0.68
N SER A 104 -2.30 -6.48 -0.60
CA SER A 104 -3.12 -7.01 -1.70
C SER A 104 -2.35 -7.33 -2.98
N GLY A 105 -1.23 -6.66 -3.25
CA GLY A 105 -0.65 -6.66 -4.59
C GLY A 105 -1.42 -5.80 -5.60
N PHE A 106 -2.34 -4.93 -5.15
CA PHE A 106 -2.85 -3.85 -6.00
C PHE A 106 -1.75 -2.80 -6.15
N ILE A 107 -1.15 -2.71 -7.34
CA ILE A 107 -0.02 -1.82 -7.61
C ILE A 107 -0.46 -0.69 -8.54
N ALA A 108 -0.33 0.54 -8.04
CA ALA A 108 -0.38 1.76 -8.83
C ALA A 108 0.93 2.52 -8.64
N LEU A 109 1.56 2.98 -9.74
CA LEU A 109 2.76 3.81 -9.69
C LEU A 109 2.37 5.26 -9.94
N SER A 110 2.73 6.16 -9.02
CA SER A 110 2.43 7.60 -9.12
C SER A 110 3.72 8.42 -9.11
N ASP A 111 4.57 8.15 -10.10
CA ASP A 111 5.85 8.82 -10.30
C ASP A 111 5.91 9.53 -11.66
N ASP A 112 6.78 10.53 -11.77
CA ASP A 112 7.30 10.96 -13.07
C ASP A 112 8.20 9.85 -13.62
N LEU A 113 7.65 9.06 -14.55
CA LEU A 113 8.33 7.92 -15.16
C LEU A 113 9.56 8.33 -15.99
N SER A 114 9.73 9.62 -16.33
CA SER A 114 10.95 10.09 -16.99
C SER A 114 12.18 10.04 -16.08
N LEU A 115 11.98 9.95 -14.76
CA LEU A 115 13.04 9.80 -13.77
C LEU A 115 13.52 8.35 -13.61
N TYR A 116 12.86 7.38 -14.27
CA TYR A 116 13.22 5.97 -14.14
C TYR A 116 14.45 5.64 -14.99
N ASN A 117 15.44 5.04 -14.35
CA ASN A 117 16.56 4.41 -15.04
C ASN A 117 16.28 2.91 -15.27
N ALA A 118 17.23 2.19 -15.86
CA ALA A 118 17.08 0.76 -16.14
C ALA A 118 16.80 -0.07 -14.88
N ASP A 119 17.43 0.28 -13.75
CA ASP A 119 17.25 -0.43 -12.48
C ASP A 119 15.86 -0.18 -11.89
N THR A 120 15.35 1.06 -11.97
CA THR A 120 14.00 1.40 -11.50
C THR A 120 12.93 0.70 -12.35
N TRP A 121 13.13 0.61 -13.67
CA TRP A 121 12.23 -0.15 -14.55
C TRP A 121 12.26 -1.66 -14.25
N ALA A 122 13.44 -2.21 -13.98
CA ALA A 122 13.57 -3.60 -13.58
C ALA A 122 12.88 -3.89 -12.25
N GLU A 123 12.99 -2.96 -11.28
CA GLU A 123 12.27 -3.06 -10.02
C GLU A 123 10.75 -2.99 -10.20
N ALA A 124 10.25 -2.05 -11.02
CA ALA A 124 8.82 -1.97 -11.31
C ALA A 124 8.30 -3.27 -11.95
N ALA A 125 9.04 -3.84 -12.91
CA ALA A 125 8.66 -5.11 -13.54
C ALA A 125 8.64 -6.27 -12.52
N GLN A 126 9.64 -6.32 -11.64
CA GLN A 126 9.70 -7.32 -10.56
C GLN A 126 8.53 -7.16 -9.59
N LEU A 127 8.17 -5.93 -9.22
CA LEU A 127 7.02 -5.63 -8.37
C LEU A 127 5.71 -6.16 -8.94
N PHE A 128 5.45 -5.95 -10.24
CA PHE A 128 4.24 -6.50 -10.89
C PHE A 128 4.26 -8.04 -10.93
N ALA A 129 5.42 -8.64 -11.24
CA ALA A 129 5.56 -10.10 -11.23
C ALA A 129 5.34 -10.70 -9.83
N ASP A 130 5.81 -10.03 -8.77
CA ASP A 130 5.59 -10.46 -7.40
C ASP A 130 4.14 -10.25 -6.96
N ALA A 131 3.47 -9.19 -7.41
CA ALA A 131 2.04 -9.00 -7.18
C ALA A 131 1.21 -10.16 -7.76
N GLU A 132 1.51 -10.59 -8.99
CA GLU A 132 0.88 -11.76 -9.61
C GLU A 132 1.20 -13.05 -8.84
N ARG A 133 2.46 -13.26 -8.47
CA ARG A 133 2.90 -14.44 -7.71
C ARG A 133 2.16 -14.56 -6.38
N HIS A 134 1.99 -13.46 -5.67
CA HIS A 134 1.39 -13.43 -4.34
C HIS A 134 -0.14 -13.26 -4.36
N ASP A 135 -0.80 -13.28 -5.52
CA ASP A 135 -2.27 -13.14 -5.60
C ASP A 135 -3.00 -14.18 -4.72
N GLY A 136 -4.08 -13.75 -4.06
CA GLY A 136 -4.86 -14.60 -3.18
C GLY A 136 -5.37 -13.86 -1.94
N THR A 137 -6.13 -14.55 -1.09
CA THR A 137 -6.56 -13.97 0.20
C THR A 137 -5.35 -13.71 1.10
N ARG A 138 -5.46 -12.73 1.98
CA ARG A 138 -4.45 -12.47 3.02
C ARG A 138 -4.93 -12.95 4.39
N SER A 139 -3.97 -13.31 5.23
CA SER A 139 -4.17 -13.56 6.66
C SER A 139 -2.97 -13.02 7.43
N ILE A 140 -3.18 -12.54 8.65
CA ILE A 140 -2.10 -12.07 9.52
C ILE A 140 -1.84 -13.15 10.58
N VAL A 141 -0.56 -13.47 10.83
CA VAL A 141 -0.17 -14.43 11.87
C VAL A 141 -0.39 -13.85 13.26
N ASP A 142 0.17 -12.67 13.51
CA ASP A 142 -0.01 -11.89 14.73
C ASP A 142 -0.02 -10.38 14.38
N PRO A 143 -1.15 -9.67 14.54
CA PRO A 143 -1.25 -8.25 14.20
C PRO A 143 -0.50 -7.34 15.18
N PHE A 144 0.00 -7.87 16.30
CA PHE A 144 0.77 -7.13 17.30
C PHE A 144 2.28 -7.41 17.23
N ALA A 145 2.71 -8.29 16.32
CA ALA A 145 4.12 -8.59 16.12
C ALA A 145 4.87 -7.45 15.41
N THR A 146 6.20 -7.43 15.52
CA THR A 146 7.06 -6.52 14.74
C THR A 146 8.32 -7.28 14.33
N PRO A 147 8.53 -7.58 13.04
CA PRO A 147 7.64 -7.33 11.89
C PRO A 147 6.30 -8.08 11.98
N VAL A 148 5.26 -7.56 11.30
CA VAL A 148 4.02 -8.31 11.07
C VAL A 148 4.20 -9.24 9.88
N GLU A 149 3.81 -10.50 10.06
CA GLU A 149 3.80 -11.51 9.00
C GLU A 149 2.42 -11.62 8.35
N VAL A 150 2.36 -11.33 7.05
CA VAL A 150 1.17 -11.49 6.23
C VAL A 150 1.32 -12.72 5.34
N LEU A 151 0.43 -13.69 5.52
CA LEU A 151 0.30 -14.86 4.65
C LEU A 151 -0.39 -14.44 3.34
N THR A 152 0.15 -14.93 2.23
CA THR A 152 -0.26 -14.62 0.85
C THR A 152 -0.52 -15.93 0.08
N GLY A 153 -0.91 -15.83 -1.19
CA GLY A 153 -1.09 -17.03 -2.04
C GLY A 153 0.18 -17.84 -2.27
N ALA A 154 1.37 -17.26 -2.09
CA ALA A 154 2.66 -17.89 -2.41
C ALA A 154 3.71 -17.79 -1.28
N GLY A 155 3.27 -17.76 -0.01
CA GLY A 155 4.16 -17.70 1.15
C GLY A 155 3.76 -16.60 2.11
N SER A 156 4.74 -15.93 2.72
CA SER A 156 4.50 -14.80 3.61
C SER A 156 5.40 -13.61 3.30
N ILE A 157 4.94 -12.42 3.67
CA ILE A 157 5.67 -11.16 3.57
C ILE A 157 5.76 -10.56 4.97
N LEU A 158 6.98 -10.21 5.38
CA LEU A 158 7.24 -9.54 6.65
C LEU A 158 7.31 -8.04 6.42
N VAL A 159 6.48 -7.28 7.15
CA VAL A 159 6.47 -5.82 7.05
C VAL A 159 6.76 -5.22 8.42
N ASN A 160 7.77 -4.36 8.48
CA ASN A 160 8.06 -3.54 9.66
C ASN A 160 7.97 -2.05 9.29
N TRP A 161 6.84 -1.43 9.62
CA TRP A 161 6.61 0.00 9.39
C TRP A 161 7.12 0.91 10.51
N THR A 162 7.65 0.35 11.60
CA THR A 162 8.13 1.14 12.75
C THR A 162 9.61 1.53 12.67
N ALA A 163 10.39 0.85 11.82
CA ALA A 163 11.83 1.09 11.68
C ALA A 163 12.31 0.99 10.21
N PRO A 164 11.78 1.81 9.29
CA PRO A 164 12.20 1.76 7.89
C PRO A 164 13.58 2.42 7.66
N THR A 165 14.04 3.27 8.58
CA THR A 165 15.25 4.09 8.39
C THR A 165 16.46 3.38 8.99
N VAL A 166 17.38 2.95 8.13
CA VAL A 166 18.74 2.62 8.56
C VAL A 166 19.46 3.96 8.71
N GLU A 167 19.50 4.48 9.94
CA GLU A 167 20.26 5.65 10.41
C GLU A 167 20.16 6.95 9.59
N ARG A 168 19.44 7.95 10.11
CA ARG A 168 19.72 9.36 9.78
C ARG A 168 20.97 9.78 10.54
N ARG A 169 22.13 9.85 9.88
CA ARG A 169 23.29 10.60 10.38
C ARG A 169 23.15 12.08 10.10
#